data_AF-A0A2D6LVV7-F1
#
_entry.id   AF-A0A2D6LVV7-F1
#
_cell.length_a   1.000
_cell.length_b   1.000
_cell.length_c   1.000
_cell.angle_alpha   90.00
_cell.angle_beta   90.00
_cell.angle_gamma   90.00
#
_symmetry.space_group_name_H-M   'P 1'
#
loop_
_entity.id
_entity.type
_entity.pdbx_description
1 polymer ?
#
loop_
_entity_poly.entity_id
_entity_poly.type
_entity_poly.pdbx_seq_one_letter_code
_entity_poly.pdbx_strand_id
1 'polypeptide(L)'
;MEDDYLFQENLAKINDLTKRLQKLSPNDRRDEISIREQLATRYGAAGDYQEAINQLDILERLNPQRAQSYHQQAKEASITEFTLDLV
;
A
#
# COMPACT_ATOMS: atom_id res chain seq x y z
N MET A 1 9.33 2.82 21.22
CA MET A 1 9.67 1.37 21.05
C MET A 1 8.63 0.66 20.20
N GLU A 2 7.34 0.99 20.35
CA GLU A 2 6.26 0.35 19.58
C GLU A 2 6.26 0.76 18.09
N ASP A 3 6.53 2.04 17.79
CA ASP A 3 6.56 2.55 16.41
C ASP A 3 7.69 1.94 15.56
N ASP A 4 8.86 1.74 16.17
CA ASP A 4 10.03 1.15 15.51
C ASP A 4 9.80 -0.34 15.20
N TYR A 5 9.09 -1.05 16.07
CA TYR A 5 8.67 -2.44 15.82
C TYR A 5 7.66 -2.54 14.68
N LEU A 6 6.65 -1.67 14.68
CA LEU A 6 5.61 -1.64 13.64
C LEU A 6 6.21 -1.28 12.26
N PHE A 7 7.15 -0.34 12.23
CA PHE A 7 7.88 0.03 11.03
C PHE A 7 8.68 -1.14 10.45
N GLN A 8 9.48 -1.83 11.27
CA GLN A 8 10.25 -2.99 10.82
C GLN A 8 9.34 -4.14 10.34
N GLU A 9 8.20 -4.34 11.01
CA GLU A 9 7.22 -5.33 10.61
C GLU A 9 6.59 -5.00 9.24
N ASN A 10 6.27 -3.72 8.98
CA ASN A 10 5.77 -3.27 7.69
C ASN A 10 6.81 -3.46 6.58
N LEU A 11 8.09 -3.15 6.82
CA LEU A 11 9.17 -3.38 5.86
C LEU A 11 9.35 -4.86 5.51
N ALA A 12 9.30 -5.74 6.51
CA ALA A 12 9.39 -7.18 6.29
C ALA A 12 8.23 -7.70 5.44
N LYS A 13 7.00 -7.23 5.72
CA LYS A 13 5.79 -7.58 4.97
C LYS A 13 5.84 -7.06 3.54
N ILE A 14 6.27 -5.81 3.33
CA ILE A 14 6.47 -5.22 2.01
C ILE A 14 7.42 -6.09 1.18
N ASN A 15 8.57 -6.47 1.76
CA ASN A 15 9.55 -7.30 1.07
C ASN A 15 9.00 -8.68 0.68
N ASP A 16 8.23 -9.34 1.55
CA ASP A 16 7.59 -10.62 1.23
C ASP A 16 6.56 -10.48 0.09
N LEU A 17 5.67 -9.50 0.21
CA LEU A 17 4.61 -9.24 -0.77
C LEU A 17 5.17 -8.89 -2.15
N THR A 18 6.22 -8.07 -2.22
CA THR A 18 6.90 -7.72 -3.48
C THR A 18 7.52 -8.95 -4.13
N LYS A 19 8.14 -9.85 -3.35
CA LYS A 19 8.68 -11.12 -3.88
C LYS A 19 7.57 -12.04 -4.39
N ARG A 20 6.43 -12.09 -3.69
CA ARG A 20 5.27 -12.88 -4.14
C ARG A 20 4.70 -12.31 -5.43
N LEU A 21 4.56 -10.99 -5.54
CA LEU A 21 4.09 -10.31 -6.75
C LEU A 21 4.99 -10.61 -7.96
N GLN A 22 6.31 -10.61 -7.78
CA GLN A 22 7.26 -10.95 -8.85
C GLN A 22 7.17 -12.40 -9.33
N LYS A 23 6.65 -13.31 -8.49
CA LYS A 23 6.51 -14.73 -8.80
C LYS A 23 5.13 -15.10 -9.32
N LEU A 24 4.17 -14.18 -9.33
CA LEU A 24 2.83 -14.45 -9.82
C LEU A 24 2.85 -14.71 -11.32
N SER A 25 2.02 -15.65 -11.73
CA SER A 25 1.77 -15.85 -13.16
C SER A 25 0.95 -14.66 -13.69
N PRO A 26 1.14 -14.23 -14.94
CA PRO A 26 0.38 -13.11 -15.54
C PRO A 26 -1.15 -13.29 -15.53
N ASN A 27 -1.64 -14.52 -15.32
CA ASN A 27 -3.06 -14.84 -15.26
C ASN A 27 -3.65 -14.83 -13.82
N ASP A 28 -2.83 -14.68 -12.77
CA ASP A 28 -3.28 -14.71 -11.37
C ASP A 28 -3.77 -13.33 -10.90
N ARG A 29 -4.69 -12.74 -11.68
CA ARG A 29 -5.16 -11.36 -11.51
C ARG A 29 -5.79 -11.10 -10.13
N ARG A 30 -6.44 -12.10 -9.55
CA ARG A 30 -7.06 -12.00 -8.22
C ARG A 30 -6.01 -11.88 -7.12
N ASP A 31 -4.93 -12.65 -7.22
CA ASP A 31 -3.85 -12.63 -6.24
C ASP A 31 -3.00 -11.36 -6.41
N GLU A 32 -2.80 -10.91 -7.65
CA GLU A 32 -2.16 -9.62 -7.93
C GLU A 32 -2.90 -8.46 -7.26
N ILE A 33 -4.23 -8.39 -7.42
CA ILE A 33 -5.06 -7.36 -6.78
C ILE A 33 -4.90 -7.41 -5.24
N SER A 34 -5.01 -8.61 -4.65
CA SER A 34 -4.89 -8.80 -3.20
C SER A 34 -3.53 -8.37 -2.65
N ILE A 35 -2.44 -8.67 -3.39
CA ILE A 35 -1.08 -8.31 -2.98
C ILE A 35 -0.87 -6.81 -3.10
N ARG A 36 -1.31 -6.19 -4.20
CA ARG A 36 -1.16 -4.74 -4.41
C ARG A 36 -1.92 -3.92 -3.38
N GLU A 37 -3.08 -4.38 -2.94
CA GLU A 37 -3.84 -3.73 -1.85
C GLU A 37 -3.05 -3.75 -0.54
N GLN A 38 -2.49 -4.90 -0.19
CA GLN A 38 -1.68 -5.01 1.00
C GLN A 38 -0.42 -4.15 0.91
N LEU A 39 0.23 -4.10 -0.26
CA LEU A 39 1.37 -3.21 -0.47
C LEU A 39 0.97 -1.74 -0.29
N ALA A 40 -0.15 -1.29 -0.87
CA ALA A 40 -0.63 0.08 -0.71
C ALA A 40 -0.82 0.46 0.76
N THR A 41 -1.50 -0.39 1.55
CA THR A 41 -1.68 -0.14 2.99
C THR A 41 -0.35 -0.11 3.74
N ARG A 42 0.58 -1.05 3.43
CA ARG A 42 1.85 -1.16 4.16
C ARG A 42 2.80 -0.03 3.85
N TYR A 43 2.88 0.40 2.58
CA TYR A 43 3.65 1.57 2.20
C TYR A 43 3.09 2.84 2.85
N GLY A 44 1.77 3.01 2.88
CA GLY A 44 1.13 4.13 3.61
C GLY A 44 1.48 4.13 5.11
N ALA A 45 1.41 2.96 5.76
CA ALA A 45 1.78 2.82 7.17
C ALA A 45 3.29 2.95 7.46
N ALA A 46 4.13 2.89 6.43
CA ALA A 46 5.57 3.12 6.52
C ALA A 46 5.96 4.57 6.16
N GLY A 47 4.99 5.41 5.77
CA GLY A 47 5.23 6.78 5.30
C GLY A 47 5.62 6.89 3.81
N ASP A 48 5.72 5.76 3.10
CA ASP A 48 6.08 5.68 1.68
C ASP A 48 4.85 5.95 0.78
N TYR A 49 4.23 7.12 0.94
CA TYR A 49 2.96 7.46 0.27
C TYR A 49 3.03 7.39 -1.26
N GLN A 50 4.17 7.72 -1.85
CA GLN A 50 4.34 7.64 -3.31
C GLN A 50 4.23 6.19 -3.80
N GLU A 51 4.86 5.25 -3.10
CA GLU A 51 4.76 3.83 -3.46
C GLU A 51 3.36 3.28 -3.19
N ALA A 52 2.70 3.74 -2.12
CA ALA A 52 1.30 3.41 -1.87
C ALA A 52 0.41 3.83 -3.04
N ILE A 53 0.55 5.08 -3.52
CA ILE A 53 -0.18 5.61 -4.67
C ILE A 53 0.14 4.81 -5.94
N ASN A 54 1.41 4.49 -6.20
CA ASN A 54 1.81 3.69 -7.36
C ASN A 54 1.08 2.33 -7.40
N GLN A 55 0.91 1.66 -6.25
CA GLN A 55 0.15 0.40 -6.20
C GLN A 55 -1.34 0.61 -6.46
N LEU A 56 -1.90 1.72 -5.98
CA LEU A 56 -3.31 2.07 -6.18
C LEU A 56 -3.64 2.41 -7.62
N ASP A 57 -2.75 3.09 -8.33
CA ASP A 57 -2.90 3.38 -9.76
C ASP A 57 -2.98 2.09 -10.59
N ILE A 58 -2.18 1.08 -10.23
CA ILE A 58 -2.23 -0.22 -10.89
C ILE A 58 -3.54 -0.94 -10.52
N LEU A 59 -3.97 -0.86 -9.27
CA LEU A 59 -5.27 -1.40 -8.85
C LEU A 59 -6.42 -0.74 -9.59
N GLU A 60 -6.38 0.56 -9.87
CA GLU A 60 -7.45 1.23 -10.62
C GLU A 60 -7.56 0.67 -12.04
N ARG A 61 -6.44 0.34 -12.67
CA ARG A 61 -6.41 -0.31 -13.99
C ARG A 61 -6.92 -1.75 -13.96
N LEU A 62 -6.71 -2.47 -12.85
CA LEU A 62 -7.09 -3.88 -12.70
C LEU A 62 -8.53 -4.04 -12.20
N ASN A 63 -8.96 -3.19 -11.27
CA ASN A 63 -10.26 -3.19 -10.62
C ASN A 63 -10.61 -1.76 -10.12
N PRO A 64 -11.27 -0.95 -10.97
CA PRO A 64 -11.53 0.46 -10.69
C PRO A 64 -12.34 0.72 -9.40
N GLN A 65 -13.35 -0.10 -9.12
CA GLN A 65 -14.22 0.10 -7.94
C GLN A 65 -13.49 -0.14 -6.62
N ARG A 66 -12.53 -1.07 -6.62
CA ARG A 66 -11.79 -1.43 -5.40
C ARG A 66 -10.69 -0.42 -5.10
N ALA A 67 -10.03 0.10 -6.13
CA ALA A 67 -8.99 1.12 -5.99
C ALA A 67 -9.50 2.45 -5.41
N GLN A 68 -10.69 2.91 -5.83
CA GLN A 68 -11.26 4.18 -5.35
C GLN A 68 -11.46 4.25 -3.83
N SER A 69 -11.75 3.11 -3.18
CA SER A 69 -11.90 3.03 -1.72
C SER A 69 -10.58 3.24 -1.00
N TYR A 70 -9.50 2.64 -1.51
CA TYR A 70 -8.17 2.75 -0.90
C TYR A 70 -7.46 4.05 -1.24
N HIS A 71 -7.71 4.61 -2.43
CA HIS A 71 -7.15 5.91 -2.83
C HIS A 71 -7.70 7.06 -1.96
N GLN A 72 -8.93 6.94 -1.47
CA GLN A 72 -9.47 7.86 -0.48
C GLN A 72 -8.76 7.71 0.87
N GLN A 73 -8.57 6.49 1.35
CA GLN A 73 -7.87 6.23 2.63
C GLN A 73 -6.41 6.68 2.61
N ALA A 74 -5.67 6.41 1.54
CA ALA A 74 -4.27 6.82 1.42
C ALA A 74 -4.11 8.34 1.35
N LYS A 75 -5.03 9.03 0.64
CA LYS A 75 -5.05 10.49 0.55
C LYS A 75 -5.46 11.14 1.87
N GLU A 76 -6.41 10.54 2.59
CA GLU A 76 -6.82 11.01 3.92
C GLU A 76 -5.69 10.84 4.94
N ALA A 77 -4.99 9.70 4.91
CA ALA A 77 -3.82 9.45 5.75
C ALA A 77 -2.69 10.46 5.50
N SER A 78 -2.36 10.72 4.22
CA SER A 78 -1.29 11.67 3.89
C SER A 78 -1.62 13.12 4.28
N ILE A 79 -2.88 13.53 4.20
CA ILE A 79 -3.33 14.86 4.66
C ILE A 79 -3.28 14.94 6.18
N THR A 80 -3.71 13.89 6.88
CA THR A 80 -3.79 13.87 8.35
C THR A 80 -2.39 13.98 8.98
N GLU A 81 -1.41 13.24 8.46
CA GLU A 81 -0.03 13.29 8.96
C GLU A 81 0.61 14.67 8.69
N PHE A 82 0.36 15.26 7.52
CA PHE A 82 0.81 16.62 7.20
C PHE A 82 0.19 17.69 8.12
N THR A 83 -1.03 17.49 8.60
CA THR A 83 -1.68 18.42 9.53
C THR A 83 -1.28 18.23 10.99
N LEU A 84 -0.81 17.05 11.39
CA LEU A 84 -0.33 16.78 12.75
C LEU A 84 1.06 17.38 13.02
N ASP A 85 1.89 17.54 11.98
CA ASP A 85 3.21 18.18 12.09
C ASP A 85 3.16 19.73 12.19
N LEU A 86 1.97 20.35 12.05
CA LEU A 86 1.80 21.81 12.03
C LEU A 86 1.19 22.41 13.32
N VAL A 87 1.06 21.63 14.40
CA VAL A 87 0.49 22.07 15.70
C VAL A 87 1.48 21.85 16.83
#